data_AF-A0A453T9X8-F1
#
_entry.id   AF-A0A453T9X8-F1
#
_cell.length_a   1.000
_cell.length_b   1.000
_cell.length_c   1.000
_cell.angle_alpha   90.00
_cell.angle_beta   90.00
_cell.angle_gamma   90.00
#
_symmetry.space_group_name_H-M   'P 1'
#
loop_
_entity.id
_entity.type
_entity.pdbx_description
1 polymer ?
#
loop_
_entity_poly.entity_id
_entity_poly.type
_entity_poly.pdbx_seq_one_letter_code
_entity_poly.pdbx_strand_id
1 'polypeptide(L)'
;MDLNLNNIWLDRAMVPKIANLGLSRIFSEDRIKYYKEESPYMAPEYLNSTGMSVSIDIYSLGVMMIQITTREENNDNLDKASRIYIKDIRKRWTAEHIASVYSSLDSECLHQVHTCIKTGLECMQIDQKNRPSIDVIVDRLNTI
;
A
#
# COMPACT_ATOMS: atom_id res chain seq x y z
N MET A 1 -10.05 9.08 -4.63
CA MET A 1 -9.48 8.03 -3.76
C MET A 1 -8.99 8.63 -2.47
N ASP A 2 -9.19 7.92 -1.35
CA ASP A 2 -8.76 8.36 -0.03
C ASP A 2 -8.28 7.22 0.87
N LEU A 3 -7.90 6.07 0.31
CA LEU A 3 -7.36 4.99 1.12
C LEU A 3 -5.91 5.33 1.53
N ASN A 4 -5.72 5.72 2.79
CA ASN A 4 -4.41 6.04 3.38
C ASN A 4 -4.46 5.87 4.91
N LEU A 5 -3.30 5.91 5.57
CA LEU A 5 -3.19 5.69 7.01
C LEU A 5 -3.96 6.71 7.86
N ASN A 6 -4.14 7.95 7.41
CA ASN A 6 -4.91 8.97 8.14
C ASN A 6 -6.42 8.65 8.17
N ASN A 7 -6.88 7.82 7.23
CA ASN A 7 -8.26 7.39 7.12
C ASN A 7 -8.48 5.97 7.69
N ILE A 8 -7.50 5.39 8.39
CA ILE A 8 -7.67 4.15 9.16
C ILE A 8 -7.73 4.51 10.65
N TRP A 9 -8.91 4.34 11.25
CA TRP A 9 -9.11 4.59 12.67
C TRP A 9 -8.97 3.29 13.46
N LEU A 10 -8.43 3.37 14.67
CA LEU A 10 -8.36 2.25 15.60
C LEU A 10 -9.37 2.49 16.71
N ASP A 11 -10.23 1.50 16.98
CA ASP A 11 -11.09 1.56 18.15
C ASP A 11 -10.34 1.15 19.44
N ARG A 12 -11.07 1.12 20.56
CA ARG A 12 -10.48 0.78 21.87
C ARG A 12 -9.86 -0.63 21.93
N ALA A 13 -10.25 -1.52 21.04
CA ALA A 13 -9.70 -2.87 20.94
C ALA A 13 -8.60 -2.99 19.87
N MET A 14 -8.10 -1.86 19.35
CA MET A 14 -7.12 -1.81 18.24
C MET A 14 -7.63 -2.43 16.94
N VAL A 15 -8.95 -2.53 16.76
CA VAL A 15 -9.53 -3.01 15.51
C VAL A 15 -9.56 -1.88 14.49
N PRO A 16 -8.94 -2.06 13.30
CA PRO A 16 -8.92 -1.03 12.27
C PRO A 16 -10.29 -0.86 11.60
N LYS A 17 -10.68 0.40 11.36
CA LYS A 17 -11.90 0.82 10.67
C LYS A 17 -11.57 1.84 9.60
N ILE A 18 -12.06 1.59 8.40
CA ILE A 18 -11.91 2.54 7.29
C ILE A 18 -12.87 3.70 7.51
N ALA A 19 -12.33 4.91 7.58
CA ALA A 19 -13.07 6.15 7.69
C ALA A 19 -13.02 6.92 6.36
N ASN A 20 -13.80 8.00 6.26
CA ASN A 20 -13.73 8.97 5.16
C ASN A 20 -13.96 8.36 3.75
N LEU A 21 -15.18 7.84 3.54
CA LEU A 21 -15.63 7.29 2.25
C LEU A 21 -16.16 8.36 1.28
N GLY A 22 -15.88 9.65 1.51
CA GLY A 22 -16.41 10.76 0.71
C GLY A 22 -15.97 10.75 -0.75
N LEU A 23 -14.91 10.00 -1.07
CA LEU A 23 -14.40 9.79 -2.44
C LEU A 23 -14.63 8.37 -2.96
N SER A 24 -15.34 7.51 -2.22
CA SER A 24 -15.71 6.17 -2.65
C SER A 24 -16.78 6.24 -3.73
N ARG A 25 -16.73 5.32 -4.70
CA ARG A 25 -17.67 5.29 -5.82
C ARG A 25 -18.23 3.90 -6.03
N ILE A 26 -19.54 3.84 -6.26
CA ILE A 26 -20.16 2.69 -6.90
C ILE A 26 -19.83 2.79 -8.39
N PHE A 27 -19.43 1.68 -9.01
CA PHE A 27 -18.90 1.62 -10.38
C PHE A 27 -19.87 2.03 -11.50
N SER A 28 -21.00 2.66 -11.18
CA SER A 28 -22.09 2.88 -12.12
C SER A 28 -22.10 4.22 -12.87
N GLU A 29 -21.44 5.30 -12.43
CA GLU A 29 -21.56 6.56 -13.19
C GLU A 29 -20.40 7.55 -12.98
N ASP A 30 -19.99 8.12 -14.12
CA ASP A 30 -19.14 9.27 -14.40
C ASP A 30 -17.69 9.33 -13.90
N ARG A 31 -16.79 9.45 -14.89
CA ARG A 31 -15.33 9.61 -14.79
C ARG A 31 -14.93 11.02 -14.36
N ILE A 32 -15.56 11.55 -13.32
CA ILE A 32 -15.24 12.89 -12.83
C ILE A 32 -13.96 12.80 -12.01
N LYS A 33 -12.83 13.27 -12.57
CA LYS A 33 -11.62 13.54 -11.78
C LYS A 33 -11.96 14.66 -10.80
N TYR A 34 -12.02 14.35 -9.50
CA TYR A 34 -11.81 15.39 -8.51
C TYR A 34 -10.32 15.71 -8.53
N TYR A 35 -9.99 16.98 -8.82
CA TYR A 35 -8.67 17.53 -8.57
C TYR A 35 -8.38 17.32 -7.08
N LYS A 36 -7.56 16.31 -6.80
CA LYS A 36 -6.99 16.09 -5.47
C LYS A 36 -5.50 16.34 -5.61
N GLU A 37 -4.93 17.02 -4.62
CA GLU A 37 -3.49 17.19 -4.51
C GLU A 37 -2.80 15.84 -4.62
N GLU A 38 -1.67 15.82 -5.33
CA GLU A 38 -0.88 14.61 -5.51
C GLU A 38 -0.52 14.01 -4.16
N SER A 39 -0.69 12.70 -4.03
CA SER A 39 -0.53 12.00 -2.76
C SER A 39 0.32 10.74 -2.96
N PRO A 40 1.17 10.37 -1.97
CA PRO A 40 2.00 9.14 -2.04
C PRO A 40 1.22 7.88 -2.38
N TYR A 41 -0.04 7.85 -1.96
CA TYR A 41 -0.91 6.68 -2.09
C TYR A 41 -1.54 6.58 -3.49
N MET A 42 -1.41 7.60 -4.34
CA MET A 42 -1.99 7.57 -5.69
C MET A 42 -1.18 6.65 -6.61
N ALA A 43 -1.87 5.70 -7.26
CA ALA A 43 -1.24 4.89 -8.30
C ALA A 43 -0.95 5.73 -9.56
N PRO A 44 0.11 5.40 -10.31
CA PRO A 44 0.58 6.20 -11.44
C PRO A 44 -0.47 6.38 -12.54
N GLU A 45 -1.35 5.40 -12.76
CA GLU A 45 -2.41 5.47 -13.77
C GLU A 45 -3.55 6.44 -13.41
N TYR A 46 -3.71 6.76 -12.12
CA TYR A 46 -4.70 7.75 -11.67
C TYR A 46 -4.34 9.15 -12.22
N LEU A 47 -3.05 9.48 -12.21
CA LEU A 47 -2.52 10.73 -12.77
C LEU A 47 -2.71 10.76 -14.29
N ASN A 48 -2.46 9.64 -14.97
CA ASN A 48 -2.50 9.53 -16.44
C ASN A 48 -3.90 9.40 -17.06
N SER A 49 -4.98 9.46 -16.26
CA SER A 49 -6.38 9.46 -16.74
C SER A 49 -6.83 8.19 -17.46
N THR A 50 -6.12 7.06 -17.32
CA THR A 50 -6.41 5.84 -18.10
C THR A 50 -7.55 4.98 -17.54
N GLY A 51 -8.21 5.41 -16.47
CA GLY A 51 -9.44 4.80 -15.93
C GLY A 51 -9.40 4.63 -14.42
N MET A 52 -10.55 4.74 -13.76
CA MET A 52 -10.70 4.37 -12.36
C MET A 52 -10.97 2.86 -12.26
N SER A 53 -10.24 2.16 -11.40
CA SER A 53 -10.37 0.72 -11.18
C SER A 53 -10.01 0.36 -9.75
N VAL A 54 -10.47 -0.81 -9.28
CA VAL A 54 -10.15 -1.36 -7.95
C VAL A 54 -8.63 -1.46 -7.73
N SER A 55 -7.87 -1.68 -8.80
CA SER A 55 -6.39 -1.77 -8.76
C SER A 55 -5.72 -0.54 -8.17
N ILE A 56 -6.34 0.64 -8.22
CA ILE A 56 -5.76 1.87 -7.68
C ILE A 56 -5.85 1.89 -6.15
N ASP A 57 -6.94 1.34 -5.57
CA ASP A 57 -7.03 1.10 -4.13
C ASP A 57 -6.04 0.03 -3.68
N ILE A 58 -5.78 -1.00 -4.51
CA ILE A 58 -4.73 -2.00 -4.24
C ILE A 58 -3.34 -1.36 -4.16
N TYR A 59 -3.02 -0.41 -5.04
CA TYR A 59 -1.75 0.31 -4.95
C TYR A 59 -1.65 1.10 -3.63
N SER A 60 -2.71 1.82 -3.27
CA SER A 60 -2.79 2.59 -2.02
C SER A 60 -2.58 1.66 -0.80
N LEU A 61 -3.21 0.48 -0.82
CA LEU A 61 -3.01 -0.57 0.18
C LEU A 61 -1.55 -1.01 0.27
N GLY A 62 -0.89 -1.22 -0.87
CA GLY A 62 0.53 -1.57 -0.91
C GLY A 62 1.42 -0.52 -0.24
N VAL A 63 1.18 0.76 -0.50
CA VAL A 63 1.90 1.87 0.15
C VAL A 63 1.71 1.83 1.67
N MET A 64 0.48 1.64 2.15
CA MET A 64 0.18 1.51 3.58
C MET A 64 0.89 0.30 4.21
N MET A 65 0.87 -0.86 3.54
CA MET A 65 1.56 -2.05 4.03
C MET A 65 3.06 -1.81 4.20
N ILE A 66 3.69 -1.14 3.23
CA ILE A 66 5.10 -0.77 3.35
C ILE A 66 5.31 0.16 4.54
N GLN A 67 4.56 1.27 4.64
CA GLN A 67 4.74 2.21 5.76
C GLN A 67 4.54 1.56 7.15
N ILE A 68 3.52 0.70 7.30
CA ILE A 68 3.27 -0.01 8.55
C ILE A 68 4.44 -0.94 8.90
N THR A 69 4.94 -1.69 7.91
CA THR A 69 5.98 -2.71 8.14
C THR A 69 7.38 -2.15 8.22
N THR A 70 7.67 -1.03 7.56
CA THR A 70 9.01 -0.41 7.58
C THR A 70 9.11 0.67 8.65
N ARG A 71 7.98 1.19 9.12
CA ARG A 71 7.88 2.39 9.97
C ARG A 71 8.50 3.63 9.33
N GLU A 72 8.77 3.58 8.03
CA GLU A 72 9.28 4.72 7.29
C GLU A 72 8.11 5.60 6.88
N GLU A 73 8.08 6.83 7.40
CA GLU A 73 7.23 7.87 6.83
C GLU A 73 7.74 8.21 5.44
N ASN A 74 6.80 8.38 4.50
CA ASN A 74 7.15 8.89 3.18
C ASN A 74 7.53 10.35 3.35
N ASN A 75 8.83 10.62 3.50
CA ASN A 75 9.38 11.98 3.48
C ASN A 75 8.80 12.75 2.29
N ASP A 76 8.44 14.01 2.51
CA ASP A 76 7.71 14.95 1.64
C ASP A 76 8.24 15.15 0.19
N ASN A 77 9.26 14.39 -0.24
CA ASN A 77 9.89 14.44 -1.56
C ASN A 77 9.42 13.32 -2.51
N LEU A 78 8.12 13.00 -2.50
CA LEU A 78 7.49 11.99 -3.37
C LEU A 78 7.46 12.36 -4.86
N ASP A 79 8.00 13.52 -5.21
CA ASP A 79 8.25 13.92 -6.60
C ASP A 79 9.28 13.00 -7.31
N LYS A 80 9.99 12.15 -6.56
CA LYS A 80 10.77 11.03 -7.12
C LYS A 80 9.88 9.84 -7.46
N ALA A 81 9.12 9.99 -8.56
CA ALA A 81 8.41 8.96 -9.34
C ALA A 81 8.36 7.57 -8.68
N SER A 82 7.19 7.14 -8.18
CA SER A 82 6.84 5.82 -7.59
C SER A 82 7.80 4.64 -7.84
N ARG A 83 8.30 4.49 -9.07
CA ARG A 83 9.37 3.57 -9.47
C ARG A 83 10.66 3.65 -8.63
N ILE A 84 11.14 4.84 -8.29
CA ILE A 84 12.37 5.03 -7.48
C ILE A 84 12.10 4.53 -6.07
N TYR A 85 11.00 4.97 -5.46
CA TYR A 85 10.59 4.50 -4.14
C TYR A 85 10.45 2.97 -4.05
N ILE A 86 9.75 2.35 -4.99
CA ILE A 86 9.60 0.87 -5.05
C ILE A 86 10.97 0.19 -5.18
N LYS A 87 11.86 0.71 -6.04
CA LYS A 87 13.21 0.16 -6.21
C LYS A 87 14.04 0.28 -4.94
N ASP A 88 13.95 1.41 -4.25
CA ASP A 88 14.69 1.68 -3.02
C ASP A 88 14.23 0.75 -1.89
N ILE A 89 12.92 0.60 -1.69
CA ILE A 89 12.36 -0.33 -0.71
C ILE A 89 12.82 -1.76 -1.02
N ARG A 90 12.70 -2.21 -2.28
CA ARG A 90 13.13 -3.56 -2.70
C ARG A 90 14.62 -3.80 -2.46
N LYS A 91 15.47 -2.78 -2.63
CA LYS A 91 16.92 -2.89 -2.41
C LYS A 91 17.27 -2.90 -0.93
N ARG A 92 16.55 -2.14 -0.10
CA ARG A 92 16.87 -1.93 1.31
C ARG A 92 16.31 -3.02 2.21
N TRP A 93 15.07 -3.43 1.99
CA TRP A 93 14.33 -4.37 2.85
C TRP A 93 14.56 -5.83 2.44
N THR A 94 15.82 -6.27 2.54
CA THR A 94 16.21 -7.68 2.38
C THR A 94 15.93 -8.48 3.64
N ALA A 95 15.99 -9.82 3.57
CA ALA A 95 15.81 -10.69 4.73
C ALA A 95 16.81 -10.37 5.87
N GLU A 96 18.07 -10.10 5.51
CA GLU A 96 19.12 -9.73 6.46
C GLU A 96 18.84 -8.37 7.11
N HIS A 97 18.34 -7.40 6.33
CA HIS A 97 17.97 -6.10 6.88
C HIS A 97 16.76 -6.20 7.80
N ILE A 98 15.74 -6.98 7.42
CA ILE A 98 14.56 -7.25 8.27
C ILE A 98 15.00 -7.89 9.59
N ALA A 99 15.85 -8.92 9.55
CA ALA A 99 16.38 -9.56 10.76
C ALA A 99 17.20 -8.61 11.63
N SER A 100 17.89 -7.65 11.04
CA SER A 100 18.65 -6.62 11.76
C SER A 100 17.72 -5.61 12.45
N VAL A 101 16.75 -5.05 11.73
CA VAL A 101 15.79 -4.06 12.25
C VAL A 101 14.87 -4.67 13.30
N TYR A 102 14.45 -5.92 13.09
CA TYR A 102 13.54 -6.66 13.95
C TYR A 102 14.25 -7.79 14.71
N SER A 103 15.45 -7.52 15.22
CA SER A 103 16.32 -8.51 15.88
C SER A 103 15.73 -9.19 17.12
N SER A 104 14.67 -8.63 17.70
CA SER A 104 13.95 -9.21 18.83
C SER A 104 12.85 -10.21 18.44
N LEU A 105 12.49 -10.29 17.17
CA LEU A 105 11.44 -11.18 16.66
C LEU A 105 12.01 -12.58 16.39
N ASP A 106 11.16 -13.60 16.56
CA ASP A 106 11.50 -14.96 16.14
C ASP A 106 11.42 -15.14 14.62
N SER A 107 11.82 -16.31 14.13
CA SER A 107 11.85 -16.62 12.70
C SER A 107 10.46 -16.56 12.03
N GLU A 108 9.40 -16.85 12.78
CA GLU A 108 8.02 -16.83 12.27
C GLU A 108 7.54 -15.40 12.08
N CYS A 109 7.75 -14.54 13.08
CA CYS A 109 7.46 -13.12 13.01
C CYS A 109 8.30 -12.42 11.92
N LEU A 110 9.58 -12.78 11.78
CA LEU A 110 10.43 -12.26 10.68
C LEU A 110 9.89 -12.69 9.30
N HIS A 111 9.40 -13.94 9.19
CA HIS A 111 8.76 -14.41 7.98
C HIS A 111 7.48 -13.62 7.67
N GLN A 112 6.63 -13.35 8.67
CA GLN A 112 5.44 -12.52 8.53
C GLN A 112 5.79 -11.12 8.00
N VAL A 113 6.78 -10.45 8.62
CA VAL A 113 7.23 -9.11 8.18
C VAL A 113 7.71 -9.14 6.73
N HIS A 114 8.53 -10.12 6.37
CA HIS A 114 9.01 -10.29 5.00
C HIS A 114 7.86 -10.51 4.01
N THR A 115 6.88 -11.34 4.38
CA THR A 115 5.70 -11.61 3.53
C THR A 115 4.82 -10.37 3.36
N CYS A 116 4.65 -9.56 4.40
CA CYS A 116 3.93 -8.29 4.30
C CYS A 116 4.65 -7.30 3.38
N ILE A 117 5.97 -7.14 3.50
CA ILE A 117 6.77 -6.26 2.62
C ILE A 117 6.69 -6.74 1.17
N LYS A 118 6.87 -8.04 0.93
CA LYS A 118 6.76 -8.64 -0.41
C LYS A 118 5.39 -8.39 -1.03
N THR A 119 4.32 -8.63 -0.26
CA THR A 119 2.94 -8.42 -0.72
C THR A 119 2.68 -6.94 -1.01
N GLY A 120 3.15 -6.03 -0.16
CA GLY A 120 3.07 -4.57 -0.40
C GLY A 120 3.75 -4.15 -1.71
N LEU A 121 4.96 -4.67 -1.97
CA LEU A 121 5.70 -4.42 -3.22
C LEU A 121 4.98 -4.98 -4.47
N GLU A 122 4.27 -6.09 -4.36
CA GLU A 122 3.44 -6.65 -5.44
C GLU A 122 2.17 -5.81 -5.68
N CYS A 123 1.57 -5.27 -4.62
CA CYS A 123 0.45 -4.33 -4.73
C CYS A 123 0.86 -3.01 -5.40
N MET A 124 2.12 -2.58 -5.23
CA MET A 124 2.67 -1.35 -5.80
C MET A 124 3.21 -1.50 -7.23
N GLN A 125 2.93 -2.59 -7.94
CA GLN A 125 3.41 -2.76 -9.32
C GLN A 125 2.91 -1.63 -10.23
N ILE A 126 3.81 -1.14 -11.10
CA ILE A 126 3.51 -0.04 -12.01
C ILE A 126 2.44 -0.42 -13.02
N ASP A 127 2.52 -1.64 -13.56
CA ASP A 127 1.44 -2.20 -14.37
C ASP A 127 0.36 -2.73 -13.43
N GLN A 128 -0.81 -2.08 -13.46
CA GLN A 128 -1.96 -2.46 -12.63
C GLN A 128 -2.44 -3.89 -12.85
N LYS A 129 -2.15 -4.51 -14.00
CA LYS A 129 -2.52 -5.90 -14.30
C LYS A 129 -1.69 -6.93 -13.53
N ASN A 130 -0.52 -6.52 -13.05
CA ASN A 130 0.38 -7.39 -12.28
C ASN A 130 0.13 -7.30 -10.77
N ARG A 131 -0.82 -6.47 -10.33
CA ARG A 131 -1.20 -6.36 -8.92
C ARG A 131 -2.10 -7.56 -8.55
N PRO A 132 -1.92 -8.17 -7.36
CA PRO A 132 -2.79 -9.23 -6.90
C PRO A 132 -4.21 -8.71 -6.63
N SER A 133 -5.22 -9.59 -6.72
CA SER A 133 -6.57 -9.26 -6.26
C SER A 133 -6.61 -9.17 -4.74
N ILE A 134 -7.64 -8.50 -4.20
CA ILE A 134 -7.81 -8.39 -2.76
C ILE A 134 -7.95 -9.76 -2.09
N ASP A 135 -8.62 -10.72 -2.74
CA ASP A 135 -8.78 -12.08 -2.22
C ASP A 135 -7.42 -12.76 -2.04
N VAL A 136 -6.54 -12.66 -3.03
CA VAL A 136 -5.18 -13.22 -2.96
C VAL A 136 -4.37 -12.56 -1.85
N ILE A 137 -4.53 -11.25 -1.63
CA ILE A 137 -3.85 -10.53 -0.55
C ILE A 137 -4.36 -11.03 0.81
N VAL A 138 -5.68 -11.09 0.99
CA VAL A 138 -6.31 -11.55 2.23
C VAL A 138 -5.94 -13.01 2.53
N ASP A 139 -5.99 -13.89 1.54
CA ASP A 139 -5.60 -15.30 1.71
C ASP A 139 -4.15 -15.41 2.19
N ARG A 140 -3.22 -14.68 1.57
CA ARG A 140 -1.81 -14.69 2.00
C ARG A 140 -1.65 -14.18 3.43
N LEU A 141 -2.31 -13.07 3.78
CA LEU A 141 -2.21 -12.49 5.11
C LEU A 141 -2.85 -13.36 6.20
N ASN A 142 -3.86 -14.16 5.86
CA ASN A 142 -4.48 -15.12 6.79
C ASN A 142 -3.65 -16.40 6.99
N THR A 143 -2.66 -16.65 6.12
CA THR A 143 -1.81 -17.86 6.16
C THR A 143 -0.46 -17.64 6.83
N ILE A 144 -0.16 -16.42 7.26
CA ILE A 144 1.09 -16.07 7.95
C ILE A 144 0.88 -15.85 9.43
#